data_AF-A0A4Y2NSK7-F1
#
_entry.id   AF-A0A4Y2NSK7-F1
#
_cell.length_a   1.000
_cell.length_b   1.000
_cell.length_c   1.000
_cell.angle_alpha   90.00
_cell.angle_beta   90.00
_cell.angle_gamma   90.00
#
_symmetry.space_group_name_H-M   'P 1'
#
loop_
_entity.id
_entity.type
_entity.pdbx_description
1 polymer ?
#
loop_
_entity_poly.entity_id
_entity_poly.type
_entity_poly.pdbx_seq_one_letter_code
_entity_poly.pdbx_strand_id
1 'polypeptide(L)' 'MARRYDSRTTIFSPEGRLYQVEYAMEAIGHAGTCLGILGSDGIVLAAERRNTNKLLDEVFNSEKIYKLHE' A
#
# COMPACT_ATOMS: atom_id res chain seq x y z
N MET A 1 -25.22 -13.01 -6.27
CA MET A 1 -25.44 -12.40 -4.92
C MET A 1 -24.43 -11.31 -4.57
N ALA A 2 -23.12 -11.46 -4.83
CA ALA A 2 -22.08 -10.53 -4.37
C ALA A 2 -22.28 -9.04 -4.76
N ARG A 3 -22.79 -8.78 -5.97
CA ARG A 3 -22.90 -7.42 -6.54
C ARG A 3 -23.79 -6.43 -5.76
N ARG A 4 -24.68 -6.91 -4.89
CA ARG A 4 -25.60 -6.05 -4.11
C ARG A 4 -24.92 -5.40 -2.91
N TYR A 5 -23.98 -6.09 -2.27
CA TYR A 5 -23.30 -5.62 -1.05
C TYR A 5 -21.91 -5.07 -1.31
N ASP A 6 -21.41 -5.27 -2.53
CA ASP A 6 -20.06 -4.87 -2.92
C ASP A 6 -19.99 -3.43 -3.48
N SER A 7 -21.08 -2.92 -4.07
CA SER A 7 -21.06 -1.60 -4.73
C SER A 7 -21.07 -0.40 -3.77
N ARG A 8 -21.39 -0.59 -2.49
CA ARG A 8 -21.35 0.47 -1.47
C ARG A 8 -20.17 0.24 -0.54
N THR A 9 -19.35 1.27 -0.35
CA THR A 9 -18.06 1.19 0.36
C THR A 9 -18.13 0.92 1.85
N THR A 10 -19.28 1.19 2.47
CA THR A 10 -19.46 1.18 3.94
C THR A 10 -20.54 0.21 4.42
N ILE A 11 -20.87 -0.81 3.62
CA ILE A 11 -21.89 -1.81 3.98
C ILE A 11 -21.24 -3.16 4.30
N PHE A 12 -21.72 -3.79 5.37
CA PHE A 12 -21.39 -5.18 5.67
C PHE A 12 -22.05 -6.14 4.69
N SER A 13 -21.29 -7.13 4.24
CA SER A 13 -21.81 -8.29 3.51
C SER A 13 -22.68 -9.17 4.44
N PRO A 14 -23.49 -10.09 3.89
CA PRO A 14 -24.24 -11.05 4.70
C PRO A 14 -23.38 -11.90 5.64
N GLU A 15 -22.10 -12.05 5.32
CA GLU A 15 -21.10 -12.78 6.12
C GLU A 15 -20.35 -11.88 7.12
N GLY A 16 -20.75 -10.60 7.26
CA GLY A 16 -20.13 -9.65 8.19
C GLY A 16 -18.81 -9.06 7.72
N ARG A 17 -18.53 -9.08 6.41
CA ARG A 17 -17.27 -8.60 5.82
C ARG A 17 -17.45 -7.25 5.14
N LEU A 18 -16.35 -6.49 5.01
CA LEU A 18 -16.32 -5.28 4.19
C LEU A 18 -15.57 -5.56 2.90
N TYR A 19 -16.28 -5.98 1.85
CA TYR A 19 -15.66 -6.42 0.60
C TYR A 19 -14.72 -5.37 -0.02
N GLN A 20 -15.07 -4.09 0.07
CA GLN A 20 -14.22 -3.01 -0.43
C GLN A 20 -12.88 -2.87 0.32
N VAL A 21 -12.84 -3.21 1.62
CA VAL A 21 -11.58 -3.27 2.38
C VAL A 21 -10.73 -4.46 1.92
N GLU A 22 -11.35 -5.60 1.67
CA GLU A 22 -10.64 -6.80 1.22
C GLU A 22 -10.06 -6.64 -0.17
N TYR A 23 -10.78 -5.97 -1.06
CA TYR A 23 -10.25 -5.63 -2.39
C TYR A 23 -9.09 -4.64 -2.29
N ALA A 24 -9.13 -3.70 -1.34
CA ALA A 24 -7.99 -2.84 -1.08
C ALA A 24 -6.77 -3.63 -0.58
N MET A 25 -6.97 -4.64 0.27
CA MET A 25 -5.90 -5.54 0.71
C MET A 25 -5.32 -6.35 -0.46
N GLU A 26 -6.16 -6.86 -1.36
CA GLU A 26 -5.70 -7.55 -2.58
C GLU A 26 -4.88 -6.61 -3.48
N ALA A 27 -5.34 -5.36 -3.66
CA ALA A 27 -4.60 -4.36 -4.41
C ALA A 27 -3.22 -4.04 -3.78
N ILE A 28 -3.13 -4.03 -2.44
CA ILE A 28 -1.86 -3.88 -1.71
C ILE A 28 -0.95 -5.08 -1.93
N GLY A 29 -1.50 -6.31 -2.04
CA GLY A 29 -0.73 -7.51 -2.37
C GLY A 29 0.01 -7.43 -3.71
N HIS A 30 -0.48 -6.60 -4.63
CA HIS A 30 0.17 -6.30 -5.90
C HIS A 30 1.04 -5.04 -5.90
N ALA A 31 1.16 -4.31 -4.78
CA ALA A 31 2.02 -3.12 -4.69
C ALA A 31 3.52 -3.50 -4.64
N GLY A 32 4.39 -2.50 -4.80
CA GLY A 32 5.84 -2.70 -4.62
C GLY A 32 6.18 -3.06 -3.16
N THR A 33 7.16 -3.92 -2.98
CA THR A 33 7.54 -4.46 -1.66
C THR A 33 8.07 -3.37 -0.74
N CYS A 34 7.61 -3.33 0.51
CA CYS A 34 8.16 -2.46 1.55
C CYS A 34 8.45 -3.28 2.82
N LEU A 35 9.58 -3.00 3.47
CA LEU A 35 9.96 -3.65 4.73
C LEU A 35 10.62 -2.66 5.70
N GLY A 36 10.45 -2.91 6.99
CA GLY A 36 11.11 -2.19 8.05
C GLY A 36 11.85 -3.15 8.98
N ILE A 37 13.07 -2.80 9.37
CA ILE A 37 13.89 -3.56 10.30
C ILE A 37 14.19 -2.70 11.51
N LEU A 38 13.87 -3.21 12.69
CA LEU A 38 14.25 -2.63 13.97
C LEU A 38 15.60 -3.21 14.42
N GLY A 39 16.57 -2.34 14.67
CA GLY A 39 17.85 -2.67 15.28
C GLY A 39 17.97 -2.09 16.70
N SER A 40 19.08 -2.40 17.38
CA SER A 40 19.40 -1.84 18.70
C SER A 40 19.53 -0.32 18.69
N ASP A 41 20.13 0.21 17.62
CA ASP A 41 20.55 1.61 17.53
C ASP A 41 19.68 2.44 16.58
N GLY A 42 18.62 1.85 16.01
CA GLY A 42 17.75 2.56 15.08
C GLY A 42 16.82 1.67 14.26
N ILE A 43 16.17 2.28 13.28
CA ILE A 43 15.20 1.63 12.38
C ILE A 43 15.62 1.91 10.95
N VAL A 44 15.54 0.90 10.09
CA VAL A 44 15.73 1.03 8.64
C VAL A 44 14.41 0.73 7.93
N LEU A 45 14.01 1.59 7.01
CA LEU A 45 12.92 1.35 6.07
C LEU A 45 13.50 1.16 4.67
N ALA A 46 13.09 0.10 3.98
CA ALA A 46 13.46 -0.17 2.60
C ALA A 46 12.19 -0.41 1.77
N ALA A 47 12.14 0.18 0.58
CA ALA A 47 11.00 0.06 -0.32
C ALA A 47 11.47 -0.13 -1.77
N GLU A 48 10.80 -1.02 -2.47
CA GLU A 48 11.00 -1.29 -3.89
C GLU A 48 10.39 -0.17 -4.74
N ARG A 49 11.21 0.42 -5.62
CA ARG A 49 10.73 1.28 -6.71
C ARG A 49 10.41 0.41 -7.91
N ARG A 50 9.13 0.11 -8.11
CA ARG A 50 8.68 -0.77 -9.21
C ARG A 50 8.79 -0.10 -10.60
N ASN A 51 8.70 1.23 -10.65
CA ASN A 51 8.82 2.00 -11.88
C ASN A 51 10.24 2.54 -12.03
N THR A 52 11.16 1.73 -12.57
CA THR A 52 12.51 2.17 -12.94
C THR A 52 12.61 2.30 -14.44
N ASN A 53 12.36 3.50 -14.97
CA ASN A 53 12.63 3.84 -16.36
C ASN A 53 13.79 4.84 -16.40
N LYS A 54 14.72 4.66 -17.34
CA LYS A 54 15.88 5.55 -17.56
C LYS A 54 15.50 7.00 -17.87
N LEU A 55 14.24 7.24 -18.23
CA LEU A 55 13.69 8.57 -18.48
C LEU A 55 13.04 9.22 -17.25
N LEU A 56 12.95 8.50 -16.13
CA LEU A 56 12.48 9.09 -14.87
C LEU A 56 13.60 9.92 -14.26
N ASP A 57 13.26 11.17 -13.91
CA ASP A 57 14.17 12.02 -13.15
C ASP A 57 14.26 11.52 -11.70
N GLU A 58 15.43 10.97 -11.35
CA GLU A 58 15.69 10.38 -10.04
C GLU A 58 16.06 11.44 -8.98
N VAL A 59 16.33 12.68 -9.38
CA VAL A 59 16.91 13.71 -8.50
C VAL A 59 15.93 14.19 -7.42
N PHE A 60 14.61 14.04 -7.63
CA PHE A 60 13.60 14.67 -6.77
C PHE A 60 12.57 13.72 -6.15
N ASN A 61 12.69 12.40 -6.34
CA ASN A 61 11.54 11.51 -6.13
C ASN A 61 11.75 10.48 -5.01
N SER A 62 11.24 10.79 -3.82
CA SER A 62 10.90 9.75 -2.84
C SER A 62 9.46 9.29 -3.05
N GLU A 63 9.29 8.31 -3.94
CA GLU A 63 7.97 7.76 -4.29
C GLU A 63 7.36 6.91 -3.17
N LYS A 64 8.17 6.47 -2.20
CA LYS A 64 7.76 5.48 -1.18
C LYS A 64 7.94 5.94 0.26
N ILE A 65 8.98 6.73 0.56
CA ILE A 65 9.33 7.10 1.94
C ILE A 65 9.14 8.61 2.11
N TYR A 66 8.12 8.99 2.87
CA TYR A 66 7.79 10.40 3.09
C TYR A 66 8.18 10.82 4.50
N LYS A 67 8.84 11.99 4.63
CA LYS A 67 9.11 12.62 5.93
C LYS A 67 7.80 13.21 6.47
N LEU A 68 7.35 12.74 7.64
CA LEU A 68 6.07 13.17 8.23
C LEU A 68 6.19 14.41 9.14
N HIS A 69 7.35 14.61 9.75
CA HIS A 69 7.65 15.71 10.67
C HIS A 69 9.13 16.10 10.54
N GLU A 70 9.49 17.36 10.86
CA GLU A 70 10.87 17.84 10.91
C GLU A 70 11.78 17.10 11.88
#